data_AF-A0A524L5G1-F1
#
_entry.id   AF-A0A524L5G1-F1
#
_cell.length_a   1.000
_cell.length_b   1.000
_cell.length_c   1.000
_cell.angle_alpha   90.00
_cell.angle_beta   90.00
_cell.angle_gamma   90.00
#
_symmetry.space_group_name_H-M   'P 1'
#
loop_
_entity.id
_entity.type
_entity.pdbx_description
1 polymer ?
#
loop_
_entity_poly.entity_id
_entity_poly.type
_entity_poly.pdbx_seq_one_letter_code
_entity_poly.pdbx_strand_id
1 'polypeptide(L)'
;MRRVHRMPFGAEPCDEGTRFRLWAPDARRVALRLEGPGAARELEMAGRADGWFELLAADASAGTRYRFAVDDAAPVPDPASRFQPDGPHAPSEVIDPSAHVWGDGSWRGRPWEEMVLYELHVGS
;
A
#
# COMPACT_ATOMS: atom_id res chain seq x y z
N MET A 1 -15.14 -13.39 -9.72
CA MET A 1 -13.90 -13.95 -9.14
C MET A 1 -13.16 -12.85 -8.40
N ARG A 2 -12.64 -13.10 -7.20
CA ARG A 2 -11.74 -12.14 -6.52
C ARG A 2 -10.31 -12.42 -6.98
N ARG A 3 -9.56 -11.39 -7.36
CA ARG A 3 -8.15 -11.49 -7.77
C ARG A 3 -7.33 -10.64 -6.82
N VAL A 4 -6.30 -11.23 -6.21
CA VAL A 4 -5.45 -10.54 -5.24
C VAL A 4 -3.99 -10.79 -5.60
N HIS A 5 -3.22 -9.73 -5.77
CA HIS A 5 -1.76 -9.80 -5.83
C HIS A 5 -1.20 -9.42 -4.45
N ARG A 6 -0.69 -10.43 -3.74
CA ARG A 6 -0.02 -10.24 -2.46
C ARG A 6 1.40 -9.74 -2.70
N MET A 7 1.74 -8.64 -2.06
CA MET A 7 3.06 -8.03 -2.17
C MET A 7 3.79 -8.24 -0.85
N PRO A 8 5.10 -8.54 -0.87
CA PRO A 8 5.87 -8.72 0.36
C PRO A 8 6.14 -7.39 1.09
N PHE A 9 5.73 -6.25 0.53
CA PHE A 9 5.97 -4.90 1.03
C PHE A 9 4.69 -4.05 1.02
N GLY A 10 4.76 -2.87 1.62
CA GLY A 10 3.65 -1.93 1.77
C GLY A 10 2.61 -2.40 2.76
N ALA A 11 1.39 -1.86 2.64
CA ALA A 11 0.23 -2.26 3.45
C ALA A 11 -0.53 -3.46 2.84
N GLU A 12 -0.65 -4.56 3.59
CA GLU A 12 -1.45 -5.74 3.24
C GLU A 12 -2.50 -6.01 4.33
N PRO A 13 -3.81 -5.80 4.05
CA PRO A 13 -4.89 -6.20 4.94
C PRO A 13 -4.90 -7.73 5.16
N CYS A 14 -5.19 -8.13 6.39
CA CYS A 14 -5.34 -9.51 6.84
C CYS A 14 -6.41 -9.60 7.93
N ASP A 15 -6.70 -10.82 8.41
CA ASP A 15 -7.78 -11.05 9.38
C ASP A 15 -7.53 -10.37 10.73
N GLU A 16 -6.25 -10.14 11.08
CA GLU A 16 -5.82 -9.56 12.36
C GLU A 16 -5.58 -8.04 12.30
N GLY A 17 -5.87 -7.40 11.16
CA GLY A 17 -5.61 -5.98 10.91
C GLY A 17 -4.87 -5.74 9.60
N THR A 18 -3.91 -4.82 9.58
CA THR A 18 -3.08 -4.57 8.39
C THR A 18 -1.60 -4.75 8.71
N ARG A 19 -0.91 -5.56 7.91
CA ARG A 19 0.55 -5.69 7.98
C ARG A 19 1.20 -4.61 7.13
N PHE A 20 2.10 -3.85 7.72
CA PHE A 20 2.93 -2.85 7.05
C PHE A 20 4.37 -3.36 6.98
N ARG A 21 4.97 -3.33 5.78
CA ARG A 21 6.38 -3.68 5.59
C ARG A 21 7.11 -2.66 4.75
N LEU A 22 8.25 -2.20 5.23
CA LEU A 22 9.14 -1.28 4.53
C LEU A 22 10.55 -1.86 4.48
N TRP A 23 11.19 -1.80 3.32
CA TRP A 23 12.62 -2.08 3.20
C TRP A 23 13.39 -0.77 3.32
N ALA A 24 14.22 -0.67 4.35
CA ALA A 24 15.00 0.52 4.67
C ALA A 24 16.32 0.11 5.34
N PRO A 25 17.24 -0.54 4.61
CA PRO A 25 18.41 -1.20 5.21
C PRO A 25 19.38 -0.26 5.94
N ASP A 26 19.40 1.01 5.56
CA ASP A 26 20.27 2.02 6.17
C ASP A 26 19.58 2.78 7.32
N ALA A 27 18.30 2.52 7.59
CA ALA A 27 17.56 3.19 8.65
C ALA A 27 17.90 2.59 10.02
N ARG A 28 18.01 3.46 11.04
CA ARG A 28 18.17 3.02 12.44
C ARG A 28 16.82 2.63 13.04
N ARG A 29 15.76 3.36 12.70
CA ARG A 29 14.39 3.08 13.13
C ARG A 29 13.38 3.49 12.07
N VAL A 30 12.24 2.81 12.08
CA VAL A 30 11.07 3.15 11.27
C VAL A 30 9.85 3.09 12.14
N ALA A 31 9.02 4.12 12.08
CA ALA A 31 7.70 4.13 12.69
C ALA A 31 6.61 4.24 11.61
N LEU A 32 5.50 3.57 11.84
CA LEU A 32 4.27 3.77 11.10
C LEU A 32 3.48 4.91 11.74
N ARG A 33 3.19 5.93 10.96
CA ARG A 33 2.33 7.04 11.38
C ARG A 33 0.94 6.85 10.80
N LEU A 34 -0.03 6.56 11.67
CA LEU A 34 -1.45 6.47 11.30
C LEU A 34 -2.10 7.85 11.47
N GLU A 35 -2.72 8.35 10.40
CA GLU A 35 -3.42 9.62 10.40
C GLU A 35 -4.88 9.43 10.84
N GLY A 36 -5.46 10.43 11.49
CA GLY A 36 -6.85 10.37 11.95
C GLY A 36 -7.39 11.75 12.36
N PRO A 37 -8.65 11.83 12.82
CA PRO A 37 -9.30 13.11 13.17
C PRO A 37 -8.66 13.86 14.35
N GLY A 38 -7.67 13.27 15.03
CA GLY A 38 -6.93 13.85 16.14
C GLY A 38 -5.42 13.89 15.86
N ALA A 39 -4.61 13.72 16.90
CA ALA A 39 -3.17 13.58 16.72
C ALA A 39 -2.86 12.27 15.98
N ALA A 40 -1.95 12.33 15.02
CA ALA A 40 -1.42 11.13 14.38
C ALA A 40 -0.78 10.22 15.42
N ARG A 41 -1.00 8.92 15.28
CA ARG A 41 -0.40 7.91 16.17
C ARG A 41 0.81 7.30 15.48
N GLU A 42 1.97 7.44 16.09
CA GLU A 42 3.19 6.80 15.63
C GLU A 42 3.42 5.49 16.39
N LEU A 43 3.73 4.44 15.62
CA LEU A 43 3.94 3.08 16.09
C LEU A 43 5.29 2.59 15.59
N GLU A 44 6.21 2.35 16.50
CA GLU A 44 7.53 1.78 16.16
C GLU A 44 7.37 0.43 15.44
N MET A 45 8.05 0.28 14.31
CA MET A 45 8.07 -0.94 13.54
C MET A 45 9.23 -1.82 13.99
N ALA A 46 8.99 -3.13 14.09
CA ALA A 46 10.04 -4.06 14.45
C ALA A 46 11.03 -4.23 13.29
N GLY A 47 12.31 -4.02 13.56
CA GLY A 47 13.39 -4.42 12.66
C GLY A 47 13.39 -5.94 12.46
N ARG A 48 13.63 -6.36 11.22
CA ARG A 48 13.73 -7.75 10.76
C ARG A 48 15.05 -7.95 10.02
N ALA A 49 15.33 -9.18 9.61
CA ALA A 49 16.49 -9.50 8.82
C ALA A 49 16.53 -8.68 7.51
N ASP A 50 17.73 -8.50 6.97
CA ASP A 50 17.98 -7.92 5.63
C ASP A 50 17.43 -6.50 5.43
N GLY A 51 17.34 -5.71 6.51
CA GLY A 51 16.93 -4.31 6.45
C GLY A 51 15.42 -4.07 6.34
N TRP A 52 14.62 -5.08 6.63
CA TRP A 52 13.16 -4.96 6.66
C TRP A 52 12.66 -4.43 8.00
N PHE A 53 11.60 -3.63 7.94
CA PHE A 53 10.82 -3.21 9.09
C PHE A 53 9.38 -3.69 8.91
N GLU A 54 8.77 -4.15 9.99
CA GLU A 54 7.42 -4.73 9.97
C GLU A 54 6.60 -4.33 11.19
N LEU A 55 5.30 -4.08 10.97
CA LEU A 55 4.32 -3.89 12.01
C LEU A 55 2.98 -4.48 11.59
N LEU A 56 2.30 -5.17 12.50
CA LEU A 56 0.90 -5.53 12.38
C LEU A 56 0.07 -4.54 13.22
N ALA A 57 -0.74 -3.70 12.57
CA ALA A 57 -1.62 -2.77 13.24
C ALA A 57 -3.07 -3.31 13.22
N ALA A 58 -3.56 -3.72 14.38
CA ALA A 58 -4.86 -4.38 14.53
C ALA A 58 -6.06 -3.47 14.24
N ASP A 59 -5.90 -2.16 14.41
CA ASP A 59 -6.93 -1.15 14.18
C ASP A 59 -6.85 -0.48 12.80
N ALA A 60 -5.92 -0.91 11.95
CA ALA A 60 -5.81 -0.44 10.58
C ALA A 60 -6.58 -1.36 9.61
N SER A 61 -7.42 -0.77 8.78
CA SER A 61 -8.23 -1.45 7.76
C SER A 61 -8.24 -0.68 6.45
N ALA A 62 -8.95 -1.17 5.43
CA ALA A 62 -9.15 -0.40 4.20
C ALA A 62 -9.68 1.02 4.51
N GLY A 63 -9.12 2.04 3.86
CA GLY A 63 -9.39 3.45 4.12
C GLY A 63 -8.49 4.10 5.17
N THR A 64 -7.73 3.33 5.97
CA THR A 64 -6.78 3.90 6.92
C THR A 64 -5.68 4.68 6.19
N ARG A 65 -5.47 5.93 6.60
CA ARG A 65 -4.47 6.85 6.04
C ARG A 65 -3.17 6.74 6.84
N TYR A 66 -2.01 6.63 6.18
CA TYR A 66 -0.74 6.42 6.87
C TYR A 66 0.49 6.99 6.14
N ARG A 67 1.60 7.10 6.86
CA ARG A 67 2.95 7.43 6.36
C ARG A 67 4.01 6.60 7.09
N PHE A 68 5.20 6.53 6.55
CA PHE A 68 6.38 6.03 7.26
C PHE A 68 7.22 7.20 7.76
N ALA A 69 7.61 7.16 9.03
CA ALA A 69 8.64 8.02 9.61
C ALA A 69 9.94 7.21 9.69
N VAL A 70 10.98 7.66 9.01
CA VAL A 70 12.28 6.97 8.95
C VAL A 70 13.29 7.84 9.70
N ASP A 71 13.90 7.28 10.75
CA ASP A 71 14.79 8.00 11.66
C ASP A 71 14.21 9.32 12.20
N ASP A 72 14.85 10.45 11.89
CA ASP A 72 14.49 11.81 12.30
C ASP A 72 13.98 12.64 11.10
N ALA A 73 13.67 11.98 9.98
CA ALA A 73 13.21 12.64 8.75
C ALA A 73 11.70 12.92 8.76
N ALA A 74 11.27 13.81 7.85
CA ALA A 74 9.85 14.08 7.65
C ALA A 74 9.10 12.81 7.17
N PRO A 75 7.87 12.54 7.66
CA PRO A 75 7.10 11.36 7.26
C PRO A 75 6.79 11.33 5.75
N VAL A 76 7.08 10.21 5.11
CA VAL A 76 6.93 9.98 3.67
C VAL A 76 5.76 9.04 3.36
N PRO A 77 5.13 9.14 2.17
CA PRO A 77 4.19 8.13 1.70
C PRO A 77 4.86 6.76 1.57
N ASP A 78 4.06 5.71 1.50
CA ASP A 78 4.55 4.38 1.16
C ASP A 78 5.09 4.37 -0.29
N PRO A 79 6.38 4.04 -0.53
CA PRO A 79 6.91 3.88 -1.88
C PRO A 79 6.19 2.77 -2.68
N ALA A 80 5.55 1.83 -1.99
CA ALA A 80 4.73 0.78 -2.56
C ALA A 80 3.21 1.02 -2.35
N SER A 81 2.80 2.28 -2.18
CA SER A 81 1.40 2.65 -1.98
C SER A 81 0.52 2.09 -3.09
N ARG A 82 -0.62 1.50 -2.70
CA ARG A 82 -1.68 1.09 -3.64
C ARG A 82 -2.57 2.27 -4.05
N PHE A 83 -2.62 3.34 -3.26
CA PHE A 83 -3.47 4.50 -3.54
C PHE A 83 -3.05 5.76 -2.77
N GLN A 84 -3.03 6.89 -3.50
CA GLN A 84 -2.73 8.23 -3.01
C GLN A 84 -3.94 9.17 -3.29
N PRO A 85 -4.96 9.24 -2.42
CA PRO A 85 -6.18 10.00 -2.69
C PRO A 85 -5.94 11.51 -2.77
N ASP A 86 -5.01 12.04 -1.96
CA ASP A 86 -4.75 13.48 -1.84
C ASP A 86 -3.45 13.91 -2.55
N GLY A 87 -2.93 13.08 -3.46
CA GLY A 87 -1.73 13.35 -4.25
C GLY A 87 -0.46 12.64 -3.75
N PRO A 88 0.62 12.68 -4.54
CA PRO A 88 1.77 11.77 -4.41
C PRO A 88 2.55 11.93 -3.10
N HIS A 89 2.58 13.14 -2.52
CA HIS A 89 3.28 13.42 -1.27
C HIS A 89 2.38 13.36 -0.03
N ALA A 90 1.09 13.09 -0.23
CA ALA A 90 0.10 12.97 0.83
C ALA A 90 0.17 11.57 1.49
N PRO A 91 -0.55 11.34 2.61
CA PRO A 91 -0.60 10.00 3.21
C PRO A 91 -1.06 8.94 2.21
N SER A 92 -0.57 7.72 2.39
CA SER A 92 -1.03 6.53 1.67
C SER A 92 -2.29 5.95 2.28
N GLU A 93 -3.09 5.27 1.47
CA GLU A 93 -4.30 4.60 1.94
C GLU A 93 -4.15 3.09 1.89
N VAL A 94 -4.60 2.41 2.94
CA VAL A 94 -4.75 0.96 2.93
C VAL A 94 -5.89 0.60 1.98
N ILE A 95 -5.63 -0.26 1.00
CA ILE A 95 -6.62 -0.75 0.03
C ILE A 95 -6.81 -2.25 0.23
N ASP A 96 -8.07 -2.71 0.31
CA ASP A 96 -8.43 -4.12 0.17
C ASP A 96 -8.51 -4.50 -1.32
N PRO A 97 -7.53 -5.25 -1.88
CA PRO A 97 -7.56 -5.62 -3.30
C PRO A 97 -8.68 -6.61 -3.62
N SER A 98 -9.26 -7.26 -2.61
CA SER A 98 -10.32 -8.25 -2.76
C SER A 98 -11.72 -7.63 -2.82
N ALA A 99 -11.86 -6.33 -2.56
CA ALA A 99 -13.15 -5.63 -2.51
C ALA A 99 -13.89 -5.67 -3.86
N HIS A 100 -13.16 -5.69 -4.98
CA HIS A 100 -13.75 -5.78 -6.31
C HIS A 100 -13.96 -7.24 -6.75
N VAL A 101 -15.19 -7.56 -7.16
CA VAL A 101 -15.54 -8.87 -7.74
C VAL A 101 -15.50 -8.79 -9.27
N TRP A 102 -14.49 -9.42 -9.87
CA TRP A 102 -14.32 -9.45 -11.32
C TRP A 102 -15.37 -10.31 -12.01
N GLY A 103 -15.95 -9.79 -13.10
CA GLY A 103 -16.93 -10.49 -13.96
C GLY A 103 -16.34 -11.10 -15.25
N ASP A 104 -15.02 -11.05 -15.43
CA ASP A 104 -14.32 -11.33 -16.69
C ASP A 104 -13.73 -12.76 -16.77
N GLY A 105 -14.26 -13.73 -16.02
CA GLY A 105 -13.63 -15.06 -15.85
C GLY A 105 -13.49 -15.88 -17.15
N SER A 106 -14.26 -15.57 -18.19
CA SER A 106 -14.17 -16.19 -19.52
C SER A 106 -13.16 -15.50 -20.45
N TRP A 107 -12.64 -14.34 -20.09
CA TRP A 107 -11.68 -13.61 -20.91
C TRP A 107 -10.35 -14.36 -21.02
N ARG A 108 -9.77 -14.41 -22.22
CA ARG A 108 -8.49 -15.09 -22.53
C ARG A 108 -7.50 -14.22 -23.30
N GLY A 109 -7.82 -12.94 -23.50
CA GLY A 109 -7.11 -12.06 -24.41
C GLY A 109 -7.52 -12.28 -25.88
N ARG A 110 -6.82 -11.60 -26.78
CA ARG A 110 -6.92 -11.76 -28.24
C ARG A 110 -5.52 -12.07 -28.81
N PRO A 111 -5.43 -12.76 -29.96
CA PRO A 111 -4.17 -12.91 -30.67
C PRO A 111 -3.55 -11.55 -31.00
N TRP A 112 -2.22 -11.49 -31.00
CA TRP A 112 -1.47 -10.25 -31.20
C TRP A 112 -1.70 -9.66 -32.59
N GLU A 113 -1.78 -10.53 -33.60
CA GLU A 113 -1.98 -10.21 -35.00
C GLU A 113 -3.36 -9.59 -35.32
N GLU A 114 -4.32 -9.71 -34.40
CA GLU A 114 -5.64 -9.09 -34.52
C GLU A 114 -5.73 -7.72 -33.83
N MET A 115 -4.67 -7.31 -33.11
CA MET A 115 -4.75 -6.17 -32.20
C MET A 115 -4.61 -4.84 -32.93
N VAL A 116 -5.56 -3.93 -32.69
CA VAL A 116 -5.47 -2.51 -33.02
C VAL A 116 -5.48 -1.73 -31.71
N LEU A 117 -4.43 -0.95 -31.47
CA LEU A 117 -4.27 -0.18 -30.25
C LEU A 117 -4.86 1.22 -30.39
N TYR A 118 -5.53 1.68 -29.34
CA TYR A 118 -6.00 3.05 -29.20
C TYR A 118 -5.36 3.66 -27.94
N GLU A 119 -4.61 4.74 -28.11
CA GLU A 119 -4.02 5.49 -27.00
C GLU A 119 -5.00 6.57 -26.53
N LEU A 120 -5.27 6.61 -25.22
CA LEU A 120 -6.18 7.54 -24.59
C LEU A 120 -5.49 8.22 -23.40
N HIS A 121 -5.61 9.54 -23.32
CA HIS A 121 -5.21 10.32 -22.15
C HIS A 121 -6.40 10.46 -21.18
N VAL A 122 -6.31 9.87 -19.99
CA VAL A 122 -7.43 9.83 -19.02
C VAL A 122 -7.76 11.22 -18.45
N GLY A 123 -6.80 12.14 -18.44
CA GLY A 123 -6.92 13.45 -17.78
C GLY A 123 -6.98 14.67 -18.71
N SER A 124 -7.32 14.49 -19.99
CA SER A 124 -7.46 15.60 -20.96
C SER A 124 -8.86 16.19 -20.93
#